data_AF-A0A7W9FD17-F1
#
_entry.id   AF-A0A7W9FD17-F1
#
_cell.length_a   1.000
_cell.length_b   1.000
_cell.length_c   1.000
_cell.angle_alpha   90.00
_cell.angle_beta   90.00
_cell.angle_gamma   90.00
#
_symmetry.space_group_name_H-M   'P 1'
#
loop_
_entity.id
_entity.type
_entity.pdbx_description
1 polymer ?
#
loop_
_entity_poly.entity_id
_entity_poly.type
_entity_poly.pdbx_seq_one_letter_code
_entity_poly.pdbx_strand_id
1 'polypeptide(L)'
;MSDVISDQKRRKSDGRPRIPGVPIELRERRKGSRINRVAPRTSKLQVVGLLATIFTASVAVVVIVAALQLDMPIPITARVTVATLLAFALFILALGSVEQRLIEIRLELMMLNGGARRSDRREDDR
;
A
#
# COMPACT_ATOMS: atom_id res chain seq x y z
N MET A 1 25.82 -45.96 3.64
CA MET A 1 24.66 -46.34 2.79
C MET A 1 23.39 -46.08 3.58
N SER A 2 22.90 -44.83 3.66
CA SER A 2 21.66 -44.52 4.41
C SER A 2 21.15 -43.07 4.29
N ASP A 3 21.22 -42.38 3.14
CA ASP A 3 20.71 -40.98 3.04
C ASP A 3 19.84 -40.67 1.80
N VAL A 4 19.37 -41.68 1.07
CA VAL A 4 18.70 -41.45 -0.24
C VAL A 4 17.16 -41.44 -0.13
N ILE A 5 16.57 -41.75 1.03
CA ILE A 5 15.14 -42.10 1.11
C ILE A 5 14.24 -40.90 1.52
N SER A 6 14.78 -39.83 2.09
CA SER A 6 13.95 -38.74 2.64
C SER A 6 13.46 -37.71 1.60
N ASP A 7 14.11 -37.58 0.44
CA ASP A 7 13.81 -36.49 -0.50
C ASP A 7 12.68 -36.80 -1.51
N GLN A 8 12.26 -38.08 -1.59
CA GLN A 8 11.15 -38.48 -2.47
C GLN A 8 9.76 -38.14 -1.90
N LYS A 9 9.61 -37.96 -0.59
CA LYS A 9 8.29 -37.81 0.05
C LYS A 9 7.67 -36.42 -0.08
N ARG A 10 8.43 -35.40 -0.49
CA ARG A 10 7.95 -34.00 -0.62
C ARG A 10 7.47 -33.59 -2.01
N ARG A 11 7.55 -34.47 -3.01
CA ARG A 11 7.28 -34.15 -4.44
C ARG A 11 5.91 -34.64 -4.95
N LYS A 12 4.90 -34.69 -4.09
CA LYS A 12 3.59 -35.27 -4.42
C LYS A 12 2.45 -34.24 -4.33
N SER A 13 2.55 -33.12 -5.07
CA SER A 13 1.36 -32.25 -5.28
C SER A 13 1.40 -31.29 -6.47
N ASP A 14 2.45 -31.24 -7.29
CA ASP A 14 2.48 -30.33 -8.45
C ASP A 14 1.90 -31.01 -9.71
N GLY A 15 0.56 -31.04 -9.79
CA GLY A 15 -0.22 -31.56 -10.91
C GLY A 15 -0.25 -30.63 -12.14
N ARG A 16 0.88 -30.03 -12.55
CA ARG A 16 0.95 -29.21 -13.78
C ARG A 16 1.83 -29.89 -14.84
N PRO A 17 1.41 -29.90 -16.11
CA PRO A 17 2.15 -30.55 -17.19
C PRO A 17 3.55 -29.93 -17.33
N ARG A 18 4.58 -30.79 -17.29
CA ARG A 18 5.98 -30.41 -17.55
C ARG A 18 6.14 -30.13 -19.04
N ILE A 19 6.49 -28.90 -19.40
CA ILE A 19 6.95 -28.59 -20.75
C ILE A 19 8.38 -29.15 -20.88
N PRO A 20 8.66 -30.08 -21.81
CA PRO A 20 10.00 -30.65 -21.98
C PRO A 20 10.99 -29.56 -22.41
N GLY A 21 12.19 -29.55 -21.81
CA GLY A 21 13.32 -28.73 -22.28
C GLY A 21 13.56 -27.40 -21.54
N VAL A 22 12.77 -27.04 -20.53
CA VAL A 22 13.05 -25.83 -19.73
C VAL A 22 13.64 -26.21 -18.37
N PRO A 23 14.91 -25.90 -18.08
CA PRO A 23 15.47 -26.11 -16.75
C PRO A 23 14.68 -25.29 -15.72
N ILE A 24 14.35 -25.92 -14.59
CA ILE A 24 13.44 -25.39 -13.55
C ILE A 24 13.93 -24.02 -13.05
N GLU A 25 15.24 -23.79 -13.02
CA GLU A 25 15.88 -22.54 -12.63
C GLU A 25 15.50 -21.34 -13.52
N LEU A 26 15.33 -21.54 -14.84
CA LEU A 26 14.90 -20.46 -15.76
C LEU A 26 13.41 -20.12 -15.59
N ARG A 27 12.59 -21.09 -15.15
CA ARG A 27 11.17 -20.88 -14.86
C ARG A 27 10.97 -20.10 -13.56
N GLU A 28 11.83 -20.32 -12.57
CA GLU A 28 11.83 -19.56 -11.31
C GLU A 28 12.33 -18.14 -11.50
N ARG A 29 13.35 -17.90 -12.35
CA ARG A 29 13.77 -16.53 -12.70
C ARG A 29 12.68 -15.70 -13.37
N ARG A 30 11.75 -16.33 -14.12
CA ARG A 30 10.56 -15.65 -14.69
C ARG A 30 9.45 -15.37 -13.67
N LYS A 31 9.53 -15.95 -12.47
CA LYS A 31 8.61 -15.75 -11.35
C LYS A 31 9.11 -14.69 -10.36
N GLY A 32 10.21 -13.99 -10.68
CA GLY A 32 10.64 -12.81 -9.97
C GLY A 32 9.67 -11.65 -10.25
N SER A 33 8.84 -11.34 -9.27
CA SER A 33 7.92 -10.20 -9.23
C SER A 33 8.52 -8.98 -9.95
N ARG A 34 7.96 -8.62 -11.11
CA ARG A 34 8.22 -7.37 -11.85
C ARG A 34 7.94 -6.10 -11.02
N ILE A 35 7.32 -6.27 -9.86
CA ILE A 35 7.00 -5.21 -8.90
C ILE A 35 8.11 -5.21 -7.86
N ASN A 36 8.81 -4.08 -7.74
CA ASN A 36 9.78 -3.86 -6.67
C ASN A 36 9.10 -4.13 -5.32
N ARG A 37 9.53 -5.20 -4.62
CA ARG A 37 8.94 -5.59 -3.33
C ARG A 37 9.11 -4.52 -2.25
N VAL A 38 10.03 -3.58 -2.46
CA VAL A 38 10.36 -2.49 -1.55
C VAL A 38 9.50 -1.24 -1.81
N ALA A 39 8.70 -1.22 -2.89
CA ALA A 39 7.83 -0.08 -3.16
C ALA A 39 6.72 0.01 -2.09
N PRO A 40 6.63 1.13 -1.35
CA PRO A 40 5.60 1.32 -0.34
C PRO A 40 4.23 1.27 -1.01
N ARG A 41 3.32 0.44 -0.49
CA ARG A 41 1.98 0.19 -1.05
C ARG A 41 0.90 1.06 -0.41
N THR A 42 1.25 1.82 0.62
CA THR A 42 0.32 2.55 1.48
C THR A 42 0.92 3.90 1.83
N SER A 43 0.13 4.96 1.77
CA SER A 43 0.52 6.27 2.31
C SER A 43 0.48 6.24 3.84
N LYS A 44 1.57 6.64 4.48
CA LYS A 44 1.59 6.81 5.95
C LYS A 44 0.86 8.09 6.35
N LEU A 45 0.95 9.14 5.53
CA LEU A 45 0.28 10.42 5.78
C LEU A 45 -1.23 10.29 5.79
N GLN A 46 -1.80 9.45 4.92
CA GLN A 46 -3.24 9.20 4.91
C GLN A 46 -3.72 8.55 6.21
N VAL A 47 -2.98 7.58 6.73
CA VAL A 47 -3.30 6.92 8.01
C VAL A 47 -3.21 7.92 9.16
N VAL A 48 -2.15 8.74 9.19
CA VAL A 48 -1.99 9.79 10.21
C VAL A 48 -3.10 10.83 10.12
N GLY A 49 -3.44 11.29 8.91
CA GLY A 49 -4.53 12.25 8.68
C GLY A 49 -5.88 11.70 9.10
N LEU A 50 -6.14 10.42 8.84
CA LEU A 50 -7.38 9.75 9.26
C LEU A 50 -7.48 9.68 10.79
N LEU A 51 -6.41 9.25 11.46
CA LEU A 51 -6.35 9.19 12.92
C LEU A 51 -6.52 10.57 13.55
N ALA A 52 -5.84 11.59 13.02
CA ALA A 52 -5.97 12.97 13.46
C ALA A 52 -7.41 13.49 13.29
N THR A 53 -8.07 13.13 12.20
CA THR A 53 -9.46 13.53 11.93
C THR A 53 -10.43 12.89 12.92
N ILE A 54 -10.31 11.57 13.14
CA ILE A 54 -11.14 10.84 14.11
C ILE A 54 -10.93 11.41 15.51
N PHE A 55 -9.68 11.57 15.93
CA PHE A 55 -9.35 12.11 17.24
C PHE A 55 -9.94 13.51 17.45
N THR A 56 -9.76 14.39 16.47
CA THR A 56 -10.29 15.77 16.56
C THR A 56 -11.82 15.79 16.58
N ALA A 57 -12.47 14.93 15.80
CA ALA A 57 -13.92 14.78 15.83
C ALA A 57 -14.41 14.28 17.21
N SER A 58 -13.72 13.31 17.81
CA SER A 58 -14.03 12.85 19.17
C SER A 58 -13.90 13.97 20.20
N VAL A 59 -12.83 14.77 20.14
CA VAL A 59 -12.66 15.95 21.01
C VAL A 59 -13.80 16.94 20.81
N ALA A 60 -14.20 17.21 19.56
CA ALA A 60 -15.31 18.10 19.26
C ALA A 60 -16.62 17.63 19.92
N VAL A 61 -16.92 16.33 19.79
CA VAL A 61 -18.10 15.72 20.42
C VAL A 61 -18.05 15.85 21.94
N VAL A 62 -16.90 15.57 22.57
CA VAL A 62 -16.73 15.70 24.02
C VAL A 62 -16.96 17.15 24.48
N VAL A 63 -16.42 18.13 23.77
CA VAL A 63 -16.61 19.56 24.07
C VAL A 63 -18.09 19.94 24.00
N ILE A 64 -18.80 19.47 22.96
CA ILE A 64 -20.24 19.73 22.80
C ILE A 64 -21.05 19.08 23.93
N VAL A 65 -20.79 17.80 24.22
CA VAL A 65 -21.50 17.06 25.27
C VAL A 65 -21.26 17.70 26.65
N ALA A 66 -20.02 18.09 26.95
CA ALA A 66 -19.69 18.76 28.21
C ALA A 66 -20.40 20.10 28.35
N ALA A 67 -20.45 20.90 27.27
CA ALA A 67 -21.16 22.18 27.28
C ALA A 67 -22.67 22.01 27.51
N LEU A 68 -23.27 20.98 26.90
CA LEU A 68 -24.69 20.64 27.11
C LEU A 68 -24.95 20.18 28.55
N GLN A 69 -24.08 19.35 29.13
CA GLN A 69 -24.23 18.85 30.51
C GLN A 69 -24.09 19.96 31.55
N LEU A 70 -23.28 20.98 31.26
CA LEU A 70 -23.02 22.10 32.17
C LEU A 70 -23.95 23.30 31.92
N ASP A 71 -24.84 23.22 30.93
CA ASP A 71 -25.70 24.33 30.46
C ASP A 71 -24.92 25.63 30.21
N MET A 72 -23.70 25.48 29.65
CA MET A 72 -22.79 26.59 29.39
C MET A 72 -22.58 26.78 27.90
N PRO A 73 -22.45 28.03 27.42
CA PRO A 73 -22.09 28.29 26.03
C PRO A 73 -20.66 27.81 25.75
N ILE A 74 -20.43 27.23 24.58
CA ILE A 74 -19.09 26.81 24.17
C ILE A 74 -18.23 28.07 23.95
N PRO A 75 -17.11 28.22 24.70
CA PRO A 75 -16.24 29.39 24.57
C PRO A 75 -15.72 29.50 23.14
N ILE A 76 -15.59 30.74 22.65
CA ILE A 76 -15.15 31.03 21.27
C ILE A 76 -13.78 30.40 21.00
N THR A 77 -12.88 30.47 21.99
CA THR A 77 -11.54 29.88 21.92
C THR A 77 -11.61 28.38 21.62
N ALA A 78 -12.42 27.62 22.36
CA ALA A 78 -12.58 26.18 22.13
C ALA A 78 -13.13 25.88 20.73
N ARG A 79 -14.13 26.65 20.25
CA ARG A 79 -14.69 26.50 18.90
C ARG A 79 -13.62 26.71 17.83
N VAL A 80 -12.86 27.80 17.94
CA VAL A 80 -11.80 28.12 16.99
C VAL A 80 -10.72 27.04 17.01
N THR A 81 -10.25 26.63 18.19
CA THR A 81 -9.22 25.59 18.31
C THR A 81 -9.64 24.28 17.67
N VAL A 82 -10.87 23.80 17.96
CA VAL A 82 -11.39 22.56 17.36
C VAL A 82 -11.52 22.68 15.85
N ALA A 83 -12.02 23.82 15.35
CA ALA A 83 -12.15 24.06 13.92
C ALA A 83 -10.78 24.07 13.21
N THR A 84 -9.77 24.75 13.79
CA THR A 84 -8.42 24.80 13.23
C THR A 84 -7.76 23.42 13.23
N LEU A 85 -7.89 22.66 14.32
CA LEU A 85 -7.36 21.29 14.39
C LEU A 85 -8.03 20.38 13.35
N LEU A 86 -9.34 20.52 13.15
CA LEU A 86 -10.06 19.72 12.18
C LEU A 86 -9.63 20.06 10.75
N ALA A 87 -9.51 21.36 10.44
CA ALA A 87 -9.01 21.82 9.14
C ALA A 87 -7.58 21.29 8.87
N PHE A 88 -6.71 21.32 9.87
CA PHE A 88 -5.36 20.78 9.77
C PHE A 88 -5.34 19.27 9.56
N ALA A 89 -6.17 18.52 10.30
CA ALA A 89 -6.30 17.08 10.14
C ALA A 89 -6.80 16.69 8.72
N LEU A 90 -7.80 17.41 8.22
CA LEU A 90 -8.32 17.23 6.86
C LEU A 90 -7.26 17.58 5.81
N PHE A 91 -6.46 18.62 6.05
CA PHE A 91 -5.35 18.98 5.16
C PHE A 91 -4.30 17.87 5.08
N ILE A 92 -3.89 17.28 6.22
CA ILE A 92 -2.98 16.13 6.23
C ILE A 92 -3.59 14.94 5.51
N LEU A 93 -4.88 14.67 5.74
CA LEU A 93 -5.59 13.58 5.06
C LEU A 93 -5.61 13.76 3.55
N ALA A 94 -5.85 14.99 3.07
CA ALA A 94 -5.80 15.36 1.66
C ALA A 94 -4.39 15.19 1.08
N LEU A 95 -3.33 15.57 1.80
CA LEU A 95 -1.96 15.30 1.37
C LEU A 95 -1.68 13.80 1.27
N GLY A 96 -2.19 13.01 2.21
CA GLY A 96 -2.09 11.56 2.19
C GLY A 96 -2.79 10.92 0.98
N SER A 97 -3.95 11.44 0.57
CA SER A 97 -4.64 10.93 -0.63
C SER A 97 -3.86 11.24 -1.91
N VAL A 98 -3.21 12.40 -1.98
CA VAL A 98 -2.29 12.75 -3.08
C VAL A 98 -1.08 11.82 -3.10
N GLU A 99 -0.46 11.55 -1.94
CA GLU A 99 0.66 10.62 -1.83
C GLU A 99 0.27 9.21 -2.33
N GLN A 100 -0.91 8.72 -1.94
CA GLN A 100 -1.41 7.42 -2.40
C GLN A 100 -1.56 7.38 -3.93
N ARG A 101 -2.08 8.45 -4.53
CA ARG A 101 -2.23 8.54 -6.00
C ARG A 101 -0.87 8.59 -6.70
N LEU A 102 0.12 9.28 -6.12
CA LEU A 102 1.48 9.30 -6.66
C LEU A 102 2.17 7.93 -6.57
N ILE A 103 1.93 7.18 -5.49
CA ILE A 103 2.42 5.80 -5.34
C ILE A 103 1.83 4.91 -6.44
N GLU A 104 0.53 5.02 -6.69
CA GLU A 104 -0.17 4.26 -7.73
C GLU A 104 0.41 4.56 -9.12
N ILE A 105 0.51 5.85 -9.49
CA ILE A 105 1.10 6.27 -10.76
C ILE A 105 2.54 5.76 -10.90
N ARG A 106 3.35 5.83 -9.83
CA ARG A 106 4.73 5.33 -9.85
C ARG A 106 4.78 3.82 -10.10
N LEU A 107 3.86 3.06 -9.52
CA LEU A 107 3.76 1.62 -9.73
C LEU A 107 3.29 1.29 -11.15
N GLU A 108 2.29 2.01 -11.67
CA GLU A 108 1.82 1.89 -13.05
C GLU A 108 2.96 2.16 -14.05
N LEU A 109 3.73 3.24 -13.83
CA LEU A 109 4.91 3.56 -14.65
C LEU A 109 5.99 2.47 -14.56
N MET A 110 6.23 1.87 -13.39
CA MET A 110 7.14 0.73 -13.27
C MET A 110 6.64 -0.51 -14.03
N MET A 111 5.32 -0.74 -14.07
CA MET A 111 4.71 -1.83 -14.84
C MET A 111 4.79 -1.58 -16.36
N LEU A 112 4.64 -0.32 -16.80
CA LEU A 112 4.75 0.08 -18.20
C LEU A 112 6.22 0.09 -18.68
N ASN A 113 7.16 0.67 -17.91
CA ASN A 113 8.59 0.67 -18.23
C ASN A 113 9.24 -0.73 -18.16
N GLY A 114 8.71 -1.64 -17.33
CA GLY A 114 9.11 -3.05 -17.32
C GLY A 114 8.61 -3.85 -18.54
N GLY A 115 7.70 -3.29 -19.35
CA GLY A 115 7.19 -3.84 -20.60
C GLY A 115 7.93 -3.37 -21.85
N ALA A 116 8.40 -2.12 -21.87
CA ALA A 116 8.97 -1.47 -23.05
C ALA A 116 10.31 -2.05 -23.55
N ARG A 117 11.15 -2.64 -22.67
CA ARG A 117 12.45 -3.22 -23.10
C ARG A 117 12.36 -4.58 -23.83
N ARG A 118 11.15 -5.09 -24.10
CA ARG A 118 10.97 -6.29 -24.92
C ARG A 118 10.49 -6.01 -26.35
N SER A 119 10.03 -4.80 -26.66
CA SER A 119 9.74 -4.40 -28.04
C SER A 119 11.04 -4.13 -28.80
N ASP A 120 12.05 -3.52 -28.18
CA ASP A 120 13.35 -3.25 -28.84
C ASP A 120 14.20 -4.50 -29.11
N ARG A 121 13.89 -5.64 -28.51
CA ARG A 121 14.66 -6.87 -28.70
C ARG A 121 14.15 -7.77 -29.83
N ARG A 122 13.14 -7.32 -30.58
CA ARG A 122 12.58 -8.07 -31.70
C ARG A 122 12.88 -7.46 -33.07
N GLU A 123 13.58 -6.33 -33.12
CA GLU A 123 13.98 -5.69 -34.39
C GLU A 123 15.36 -6.18 -34.90
N ASP A 124 16.22 -6.75 -34.04
CA ASP A 124 17.62 -7.10 -34.38
C ASP A 124 17.81 -8.51 -35.01
N ASP A 125 16.73 -9.25 -35.30
CA ASP A 125 16.80 -10.65 -35.81
C ASP A 125 16.14 -10.82 -37.19
N ARG A 126 16.06 -9.77 -38.01
CA ARG A 126 15.64 -9.89 -39.42
C ARG A 126 16.52 -9.13 -40.39
#